data_AF-A0A6V8DL77-F1
#
_entry.id   AF-A0A6V8DL77-F1
#
_cell.length_a   1.000
_cell.length_b   1.000
_cell.length_c   1.000
_cell.angle_alpha   90.00
_cell.angle_beta   90.00
_cell.angle_gamma   90.00
#
_symmetry.space_group_name_H-M   'P 1'
#
loop_
_entity.id
_entity.type
_entity.pdbx_description
1 polymer ?
#
loop_
_entity_poly.entity_id
_entity_poly.type
_entity_poly.pdbx_seq_one_letter_code
_entity_poly.pdbx_strand_id
1 'polypeptide(L)'
;MNERIPRRKAPDFRDSEDGLISSIIEDGFLNVALDDANQYGPHAMIVFLGIVSLLTGTVLALAMINPLLSIGAVALLLVAFVLQSRFGFLGD
;
A
#
# COMPACT_ATOMS: atom_id res chain seq x y z
N MET A 1 25.60 -28.60 18.74
CA MET A 1 24.63 -28.75 17.64
C MET A 1 23.21 -28.72 18.23
N ASN A 2 22.67 -27.55 18.59
CA ASN A 2 21.23 -27.44 18.86
C ASN A 2 20.72 -25.98 18.96
N GLU A 3 21.13 -25.08 18.07
CA GLU A 3 20.48 -23.76 18.00
C GLU A 3 19.49 -23.76 16.83
N ARG A 4 18.39 -24.51 16.97
CA ARG A 4 17.30 -24.43 16.00
C ARG A 4 16.50 -23.17 16.35
N ILE A 5 16.55 -22.15 15.50
CA ILE A 5 15.76 -20.93 15.67
C ILE A 5 14.29 -21.34 15.88
N PRO A 6 13.64 -20.92 16.97
CA PRO A 6 12.24 -21.24 17.22
C PRO A 6 11.39 -20.72 16.06
N ARG A 7 10.54 -21.58 15.47
CA ARG A 7 9.63 -21.17 14.40
C ARG A 7 8.62 -20.17 14.97
N ARG A 8 8.54 -18.98 14.36
CA ARG A 8 7.42 -18.07 14.59
C ARG A 8 6.10 -18.75 14.21
N LYS A 9 5.01 -18.42 14.89
CA LYS A 9 3.66 -18.81 14.47
C LYS A 9 3.43 -18.25 13.06
N ALA A 10 2.80 -19.03 12.19
CA ALA A 10 2.42 -18.55 10.87
C ALA A 10 1.50 -17.32 11.00
N PRO A 11 1.64 -16.31 10.13
CA PRO A 11 0.66 -15.22 10.02
C PRO A 11 -0.75 -15.76 9.76
N ASP A 12 -1.76 -14.96 10.08
CA ASP A 12 -3.15 -15.33 9.80
C ASP A 12 -3.39 -15.25 8.29
N PHE A 13 -3.93 -16.30 7.70
CA PHE A 13 -4.16 -16.41 6.26
C PHE A 13 -5.61 -16.86 6.05
N ARG A 14 -6.38 -16.04 5.34
CA ARG A 14 -7.78 -16.34 5.02
C ARG A 14 -7.89 -16.78 3.57
N ASP A 15 -8.34 -18.01 3.36
CA ASP A 15 -8.84 -18.42 2.06
C ASP A 15 -10.26 -17.90 1.89
N SER A 16 -10.47 -17.14 0.81
CA SER A 16 -11.77 -16.60 0.46
C SER A 16 -12.32 -17.34 -0.75
N GLU A 17 -13.58 -17.76 -0.66
CA GLU A 17 -14.33 -18.31 -1.81
C GLU A 17 -14.91 -17.21 -2.70
N ASP A 18 -14.85 -15.95 -2.26
CA ASP A 18 -15.34 -14.79 -2.99
C ASP A 18 -14.36 -14.31 -4.08
N GLY A 19 -14.90 -13.56 -5.05
CA GLY A 19 -14.13 -13.00 -6.15
C GLY A 19 -12.99 -12.05 -5.71
N LEU A 20 -11.96 -11.97 -6.55
CA LEU A 20 -10.70 -11.24 -6.30
C LEU A 20 -10.87 -9.84 -5.68
N ILE A 21 -11.78 -9.03 -6.21
CA ILE A 21 -11.97 -7.65 -5.73
C ILE A 21 -12.64 -7.62 -4.35
N SER A 22 -13.64 -8.48 -4.12
CA SER A 22 -14.35 -8.57 -2.84
C SER A 22 -13.39 -8.95 -1.71
N SER A 23 -12.60 -9.99 -1.95
CA SER A 23 -11.63 -10.54 -0.99
C SER A 23 -10.52 -9.54 -0.65
N ILE A 24 -10.03 -8.75 -1.61
CA ILE A 24 -9.03 -7.70 -1.38
C ILE A 24 -9.60 -6.55 -0.52
N ILE A 25 -10.85 -6.16 -0.75
CA ILE A 25 -11.50 -5.06 0.00
C ILE A 25 -11.78 -5.49 1.43
N GLU A 26 -12.30 -6.70 1.62
CA GLU A 26 -12.74 -7.22 2.90
C GLU A 26 -11.57 -7.46 3.88
N ASP A 27 -10.45 -8.01 3.40
CA ASP A 27 -9.24 -8.22 4.21
C ASP A 27 -8.34 -6.98 4.32
N GLY A 28 -8.67 -5.93 3.57
CA GLY A 28 -7.92 -4.68 3.46
C GLY A 28 -6.81 -4.74 2.42
N PHE A 29 -6.87 -3.83 1.44
CA PHE A 29 -5.95 -3.79 0.29
C PHE A 29 -4.46 -3.84 0.69
N LEU A 30 -4.05 -3.06 1.70
CA LEU A 30 -2.64 -3.03 2.14
C LEU A 30 -2.23 -4.31 2.88
N ASN A 31 -3.12 -4.89 3.67
CA ASN A 31 -2.87 -6.12 4.43
C ASN A 31 -2.71 -7.31 3.47
N VAL A 32 -3.56 -7.37 2.44
CA VAL A 32 -3.43 -8.37 1.38
C VAL A 32 -2.16 -8.14 0.54
N ALA A 33 -1.86 -6.90 0.18
CA ALA A 33 -0.69 -6.59 -0.66
C ALA A 33 0.64 -6.83 0.06
N LEU A 34 0.76 -6.49 1.35
CA LEU A 34 2.05 -6.49 2.07
C LEU A 34 2.24 -7.71 2.98
N ASP A 35 1.18 -8.14 3.66
CA ASP A 35 1.24 -9.23 4.65
C ASP A 35 0.73 -10.57 4.08
N ASP A 36 0.35 -10.61 2.79
CA ASP A 36 -0.16 -11.79 2.09
C ASP A 36 -1.34 -12.43 2.84
N ALA A 37 -2.24 -11.58 3.36
CA ALA A 37 -3.35 -12.01 4.22
C ALA A 37 -4.36 -12.96 3.54
N ASN A 38 -4.35 -13.04 2.21
CA ASN A 38 -5.18 -13.98 1.44
C ASN A 38 -4.49 -14.40 0.12
N GLN A 39 -5.12 -15.32 -0.61
CA GLN A 39 -4.61 -15.86 -1.89
C GLN A 39 -4.38 -14.83 -3.02
N TYR A 40 -4.93 -13.62 -2.89
CA TYR A 40 -4.81 -12.56 -3.89
C TYR A 40 -3.63 -11.61 -3.63
N GLY A 41 -2.77 -11.91 -2.65
CA GLY A 41 -1.57 -11.12 -2.34
C GLY A 41 -0.73 -10.73 -3.57
N PRO A 42 -0.36 -11.66 -4.47
CA PRO A 42 0.40 -11.31 -5.68
C PRO A 42 -0.31 -10.33 -6.61
N HIS A 43 -1.64 -10.41 -6.69
CA HIS A 43 -2.44 -9.51 -7.53
C HIS A 43 -2.54 -8.13 -6.89
N ALA A 44 -2.80 -8.07 -5.58
CA ALA A 44 -2.83 -6.83 -4.82
C ALA A 44 -1.47 -6.11 -4.86
N MET A 45 -0.36 -6.86 -4.79
CA MET A 45 1.00 -6.33 -4.90
C MET A 45 1.26 -5.67 -6.27
N ILE A 46 0.84 -6.29 -7.37
CA ILE A 46 1.00 -5.70 -8.72
C ILE A 46 0.22 -4.38 -8.83
N VAL A 47 -1.02 -4.36 -8.34
CA VAL A 47 -1.83 -3.15 -8.33
C VAL A 47 -1.18 -2.07 -7.48
N PHE A 48 -0.66 -2.43 -6.30
CA PHE A 48 0.03 -1.50 -5.40
C PHE A 48 1.28 -0.91 -6.06
N LEU A 49 2.12 -1.73 -6.68
CA LEU A 49 3.30 -1.29 -7.43
C LEU A 49 2.92 -0.35 -8.58
N GLY A 50 1.84 -0.65 -9.31
CA GLY A 50 1.32 0.22 -10.36
C GLY A 50 0.95 1.61 -9.84
N ILE A 51 0.26 1.68 -8.70
CA ILE A 51 -0.12 2.95 -8.06
C ILE A 51 1.12 3.74 -7.64
N VAL A 52 2.04 3.11 -6.90
CA VAL A 52 3.26 3.78 -6.41
C VAL A 52 4.14 4.24 -7.57
N SER A 53 4.26 3.41 -8.61
CA SER A 53 5.01 3.74 -9.83
C SER A 53 4.37 4.93 -10.57
N LEU A 54 3.06 4.96 -10.74
CA LEU A 54 2.35 6.06 -11.41
C LEU A 54 2.52 7.37 -10.64
N LEU A 55 2.40 7.31 -9.31
CA LEU A 55 2.56 8.49 -8.45
C LEU A 55 3.99 9.04 -8.53
N THR A 56 4.99 8.17 -8.39
CA THR A 56 6.41 8.53 -8.50
C THR A 56 6.74 9.05 -9.90
N GLY A 57 6.31 8.33 -10.94
CA GLY A 57 6.52 8.71 -12.34
C GLY A 57 5.90 10.06 -12.67
N THR A 58 4.73 10.38 -12.12
CA THR A 58 4.06 11.68 -12.31
C THR A 58 4.87 12.80 -11.65
N VAL A 59 5.35 12.61 -10.42
CA VAL A 59 6.20 13.61 -9.74
C VAL A 59 7.47 13.90 -10.55
N LEU A 60 8.11 12.85 -11.08
CA LEU A 60 9.30 12.98 -11.92
C LEU A 60 8.98 13.65 -13.27
N ALA A 61 7.87 13.28 -13.93
CA ALA A 61 7.44 13.88 -15.19
C ALA A 61 7.19 15.39 -15.03
N LEU A 62 6.52 15.79 -13.93
CA LEU A 62 6.35 17.21 -13.61
C LEU A 62 7.69 17.91 -13.37
N ALA A 63 8.66 17.24 -12.74
CA ALA A 63 10.00 17.80 -12.53
C ALA A 63 10.74 18.05 -13.84
N MET A 64 10.59 17.16 -14.82
CA MET A 64 11.17 17.35 -16.15
C MET A 64 10.57 18.53 -16.91
N ILE A 65 9.26 18.79 -16.74
CA ILE A 65 8.57 19.92 -17.38
C ILE A 65 8.92 21.24 -16.68
N ASN A 66 8.77 21.29 -15.36
CA ASN A 66 9.12 22.46 -14.56
C ASN A 66 9.35 22.04 -13.10
N PRO A 67 10.55 22.26 -12.52
CA PRO A 67 10.85 21.86 -11.15
C PRO A 67 9.91 22.50 -10.12
N LEU A 68 9.40 23.71 -10.35
CA LEU A 68 8.43 24.37 -9.46
C LEU A 68 7.10 23.62 -9.37
N LEU A 69 6.64 23.02 -10.47
CA LEU A 69 5.41 22.21 -10.49
C LEU A 69 5.59 20.93 -9.67
N SER A 70 6.76 20.28 -9.77
CA SER A 70 7.07 19.08 -8.99
C SER A 70 7.17 19.39 -7.49
N ILE A 71 7.84 20.48 -7.12
CA ILE A 71 7.91 20.95 -5.72
C ILE A 71 6.49 21.21 -5.18
N GLY A 72 5.65 21.90 -5.95
CA GLY A 72 4.25 22.13 -5.60
C GLY A 72 3.46 20.82 -5.42
N ALA A 73 3.63 19.85 -6.32
CA ALA A 73 2.98 18.54 -6.24
C ALA A 73 3.42 17.75 -4.99
N VAL A 74 4.72 17.73 -4.68
CA VAL A 74 5.24 17.05 -3.48
C VAL A 74 4.73 17.75 -2.21
N ALA A 75 4.76 19.08 -2.17
CA ALA A 75 4.22 19.83 -1.03
C ALA A 75 2.73 19.55 -0.82
N LEU A 76 1.94 19.49 -1.90
CA LEU A 76 0.51 19.16 -1.84
C LEU A 76 0.30 17.73 -1.33
N LEU A 77 1.06 16.75 -1.82
CA LEU A 77 0.99 15.36 -1.34
C LEU A 77 1.34 15.26 0.14
N LEU A 78 2.37 15.97 0.61
CA LEU A 78 2.73 16.02 2.03
C LEU A 78 1.65 16.68 2.89
N VAL A 79 1.09 17.79 2.43
CA VAL A 79 -0.02 18.47 3.12
C VAL A 79 -1.25 17.56 3.18
N ALA A 80 -1.60 16.91 2.07
CA ALA A 80 -2.71 15.96 2.03
C ALA A 80 -2.46 14.77 2.97
N PHE A 81 -1.24 14.22 3.00
CA PHE A 81 -0.87 13.15 3.93
C PHE A 81 -0.98 13.59 5.39
N VAL A 82 -0.48 14.78 5.73
CA VAL A 82 -0.61 15.34 7.07
C VAL A 82 -2.07 15.57 7.44
N LEU A 83 -2.88 16.16 6.55
CA LEU A 83 -4.31 16.36 6.77
C LEU A 83 -5.03 15.01 6.97
N GLN A 84 -4.77 14.02 6.14
CA GLN A 84 -5.35 12.68 6.27
C GLN A 84 -4.95 12.01 7.59
N SER A 85 -3.69 12.15 8.03
CA SER A 85 -3.24 11.65 9.33
C SER A 85 -3.89 12.36 10.53
N ARG A 86 -4.25 13.64 10.36
CA ARG A 86 -4.88 14.47 11.41
C ARG A 86 -6.39 14.25 11.51
N PHE A 87 -7.07 14.10 10.39
CA PHE A 87 -8.52 13.87 10.35
C PHE A 87 -8.91 12.40 10.46
N GLY A 88 -8.03 11.47 10.05
CA GLY A 88 -8.25 10.03 10.23
C GLY A 88 -8.30 9.60 11.71
N PHE A 89 -7.64 10.35 12.60
CA PHE A 89 -7.67 10.08 14.06
C PHE A 89 -8.98 10.48 14.75
N LEU A 90 -9.87 11.24 14.08
CA LEU A 90 -11.13 11.73 14.65
C LEU A 90 -12.36 10.94 14.18
N GLY A 91 -12.16 9.92 13.33
CA GLY A 91 -13.22 9.11 12.73
C GLY A 91 -13.44 7.75 13.40
N ASP A 92 -12.70 7.44 14.46
CA ASP A 92 -12.82 6.21 15.26
C ASP A 92 -13.61 6.48 16.56
#